data_AF-A0A0K0DG02-F1
#
_entry.id   AF-A0A0K0DG02-F1
#
_cell.length_a   1.000
_cell.length_b   1.000
_cell.length_c   1.000
_cell.angle_alpha   90.00
_cell.angle_beta   90.00
_cell.angle_gamma   90.00
#
_symmetry.space_group_name_H-M   'P 1'
#
loop_
_entity.id
_entity.type
_entity.pdbx_description
1 polymer ?
#
loop_
_entity_poly.entity_id
_entity_poly.type
_entity_poly.pdbx_seq_one_letter_code
_entity_poly.pdbx_strand_id
1 'polypeptide(L)'
;MKRTNNFNVMREFVAQIPHGRNRYKDVGCLDFQRVVINIGPVSYIHANYVATPLSPKRFICTQAPLPNTCADFWYMVVQEKSDAIIMLCNFIEQGSKKSAEYVPLSFDTSPMAFGDVTIQFPFNTRVNVDIGRLEVKIKGEQSHHCTHYHWKDWPDRGVPEADLAPIYLLTKVQSTQTPIVVHCSAGIGRTGSIVLIQHAVELINSQAPLTEIRGLLLNLRKQRNNSIQVI
;
A
#
# COMPACT_ATOMS: atom_id res chain seq x y z
N MET A 1 -13.01 11.48 -16.59
CA MET A 1 -11.66 11.98 -16.99
C MET A 1 -10.89 10.81 -17.61
N LYS A 2 -10.42 10.91 -18.87
CA LYS A 2 -9.60 9.85 -19.47
C LYS A 2 -8.28 9.72 -18.69
N ARG A 3 -7.94 8.51 -18.25
CA ARG A 3 -6.64 8.21 -17.62
C ARG A 3 -5.54 8.51 -18.64
N THR A 4 -4.58 9.35 -18.29
CA THR A 4 -3.43 9.63 -19.15
C THR A 4 -2.17 9.53 -18.32
N ASN A 5 -1.23 8.70 -18.78
CA ASN A 5 0.09 8.60 -18.17
C ASN A 5 1.03 9.50 -18.95
N ASN A 6 1.78 10.33 -18.24
CA ASN A 6 2.92 11.03 -18.81
C ASN A 6 4.18 10.17 -18.61
N PHE A 7 4.54 9.37 -19.61
CA PHE A 7 5.68 8.44 -19.48
C PHE A 7 7.05 9.15 -19.35
N ASN A 8 7.14 10.45 -19.67
CA ASN A 8 8.39 11.20 -19.52
C ASN A 8 8.82 11.35 -18.04
N VAL A 9 7.87 11.22 -17.10
CA VAL A 9 8.09 11.29 -15.64
C VAL A 9 7.93 9.92 -14.96
N MET A 10 7.94 8.84 -15.75
CA MET A 10 7.72 7.46 -15.31
C MET A 10 8.70 6.52 -16.06
N ARG A 11 9.94 6.96 -16.25
CA ARG A 11 10.95 6.26 -17.05
C ARG A 11 11.29 4.91 -16.46
N GLU A 12 11.41 4.83 -15.13
CA GLU A 12 11.68 3.54 -14.47
C GLU A 12 10.50 2.59 -14.57
N PHE A 13 9.27 3.11 -14.44
CA PHE A 13 8.08 2.31 -14.69
C PHE A 13 8.10 1.69 -16.09
N VAL A 14 8.44 2.48 -17.12
CA VAL A 14 8.53 2.00 -18.51
C VAL A 14 9.65 0.98 -18.69
N ALA A 15 10.83 1.23 -18.12
CA ALA A 15 11.97 0.33 -18.17
C ALA A 15 11.66 -1.06 -17.58
N GLN A 16 10.72 -1.13 -16.64
CA GLN A 16 10.36 -2.37 -15.93
C GLN A 16 9.22 -3.16 -16.59
N ILE A 17 8.65 -2.67 -17.70
CA ILE A 17 7.61 -3.38 -18.46
C ILE A 17 8.11 -4.74 -18.97
N PRO A 18 9.30 -4.88 -19.59
CA PRO A 18 9.81 -6.17 -20.07
C PRO A 18 10.12 -7.16 -18.94
N HIS A 19 10.39 -6.66 -17.73
CA HIS A 19 10.74 -7.45 -16.55
C HIS A 19 9.53 -7.95 -15.76
N GLY A 20 8.30 -7.57 -16.15
CA GLY A 20 7.07 -8.05 -15.53
C GLY A 20 6.93 -7.65 -14.06
N ARG A 21 7.47 -6.48 -13.65
CA ARG A 21 7.40 -5.99 -12.26
C ARG A 21 6.21 -5.06 -12.00
N ASN A 22 5.47 -4.71 -13.04
CA ASN A 22 4.28 -3.85 -12.99
C ASN A 22 3.02 -4.70 -13.15
N ARG A 23 2.10 -4.66 -12.18
CA ARG A 23 0.85 -5.43 -12.24
C ARG A 23 -0.06 -4.98 -13.38
N TYR A 24 -0.06 -3.68 -13.66
CA TYR A 24 -0.89 -3.05 -14.69
C TYR A 24 -0.05 -2.11 -15.54
N LYS A 25 -0.15 -2.25 -16.88
CA LYS A 25 0.58 -1.39 -17.84
C LYS A 25 0.04 0.03 -17.90
N ASP A 26 -1.22 0.24 -17.51
CA ASP A 26 -1.89 1.54 -17.50
C ASP A 26 -1.81 2.28 -16.15
N VAL A 27 -1.22 1.67 -15.12
CA VAL A 27 -1.02 2.29 -13.80
C VAL A 27 0.44 2.68 -13.65
N GLY A 28 0.77 3.92 -14.02
CA GLY A 28 2.15 4.42 -13.95
C GLY A 28 2.67 4.65 -12.53
N CYS A 29 3.98 4.48 -12.35
CA CYS A 29 4.72 4.85 -11.13
C CYS A 29 5.57 6.09 -11.41
N LEU A 30 5.44 7.14 -10.60
CA LEU A 30 6.12 8.43 -10.80
C LEU A 30 7.57 8.38 -10.33
N ASP A 31 8.53 8.80 -11.15
CA ASP A 31 9.95 8.68 -10.82
C ASP A 31 10.36 9.55 -9.62
N PHE A 32 9.90 10.80 -9.57
CA PHE A 32 10.38 11.79 -8.59
C PHE A 32 10.06 11.44 -7.13
N GLN A 33 9.07 10.58 -6.91
CA GLN A 33 8.58 10.16 -5.60
C GLN A 33 8.54 8.64 -5.46
N ARG A 34 9.17 7.88 -6.37
CA ARG A 34 9.22 6.43 -6.25
C ARG A 34 10.06 6.02 -5.04
N VAL A 35 9.69 4.90 -4.43
CA VAL A 35 10.57 4.26 -3.46
C VAL A 35 11.70 3.56 -4.20
N VAL A 36 12.93 3.74 -3.73
CA VAL A 36 14.14 3.13 -4.30
C VAL A 36 14.67 2.12 -3.30
N ILE A 37 14.74 0.85 -3.69
CA ILE A 37 15.30 -0.21 -2.83
C ILE A 37 16.82 -0.20 -2.93
N ASN A 38 17.51 -0.21 -1.79
CA ASN A 38 18.97 -0.20 -1.68
C ASN A 38 19.52 -1.46 -0.99
N ILE A 39 18.70 -2.11 -0.16
CA ILE A 39 19.10 -3.32 0.59
C ILE A 39 18.81 -4.62 -0.19
N GLY A 40 18.21 -4.52 -1.37
CA GLY A 40 17.82 -5.64 -2.22
C GLY A 40 18.56 -5.65 -3.57
N PRO A 41 18.46 -6.74 -4.34
CA PRO A 41 19.17 -6.91 -5.61
C PRO A 41 18.62 -6.04 -6.75
N VAL A 42 17.40 -5.50 -6.59
CA VAL A 42 16.74 -4.67 -7.59
C VAL A 42 16.24 -3.38 -6.95
N SER A 43 16.58 -2.25 -7.55
CA SER A 43 16.24 -0.93 -7.00
C SER A 43 14.80 -0.48 -7.24
N TYR A 44 14.06 -1.20 -8.09
CA TYR A 44 12.70 -0.86 -8.48
C TYR A 44 11.64 -1.68 -7.74
N ILE A 45 10.70 -0.94 -7.16
CA ILE A 45 9.39 -1.41 -6.68
C ILE A 45 8.33 -0.41 -7.16
N HIS A 46 7.14 -0.90 -7.53
CA HIS A 46 6.04 -0.03 -7.97
C HIS A 46 5.33 0.62 -6.79
N ALA A 47 6.02 1.57 -6.16
CA ALA A 47 5.55 2.29 -4.97
C ALA A 47 5.95 3.77 -5.03
N ASN A 48 5.08 4.65 -4.54
CA ASN A 48 5.38 6.07 -4.35
C ASN A 48 5.18 6.49 -2.90
N TYR A 49 6.05 7.35 -2.40
CA TYR A 49 5.79 8.10 -1.17
C TYR A 49 4.63 9.06 -1.40
N VAL A 50 3.75 9.17 -0.40
CA VAL A 50 2.64 10.11 -0.42
C VAL A 50 2.58 10.86 0.91
N ALA A 51 2.63 12.19 0.80
CA ALA A 51 2.55 13.12 1.91
C ALA A 51 1.10 13.37 2.34
N THR A 52 0.95 13.65 3.63
CA THR A 52 -0.23 14.29 4.23
C THR A 52 0.17 15.67 4.78
N PRO A 53 -0.77 16.52 5.22
CA PRO A 53 -0.45 17.85 5.73
C PRO A 53 0.57 17.84 6.87
N LEU A 54 0.56 16.80 7.70
CA LEU A 54 1.44 16.71 8.87
C LEU A 54 2.73 15.90 8.62
N SER A 55 2.83 15.14 7.52
CA SER A 55 4.02 14.32 7.27
C SER A 55 4.34 14.17 5.77
N PRO A 56 5.56 14.54 5.33
CA PRO A 56 5.95 14.50 3.92
C PRO A 56 6.12 13.08 3.36
N LYS A 57 6.22 12.07 4.22
CA LYS A 57 6.34 10.65 3.86
C LYS A 57 5.41 9.79 4.69
N ARG A 58 4.18 10.25 4.92
CA ARG A 58 3.22 9.56 5.78
C ARG A 58 2.90 8.14 5.28
N PHE A 59 2.77 8.00 3.97
CA PHE A 59 2.37 6.76 3.32
C PHE A 59 3.36 6.33 2.25
N ILE A 60 3.42 5.01 2.03
CA ILE A 60 3.93 4.40 0.81
C ILE A 60 2.75 3.72 0.11
N CYS A 61 2.34 4.27 -1.03
CA CYS A 61 1.28 3.69 -1.85
C CYS A 61 1.88 2.77 -2.90
N THR A 62 1.55 1.49 -2.85
CA THR A 62 2.13 0.46 -3.72
C THR A 62 1.07 -0.45 -4.34
N GLN A 63 1.39 -1.09 -5.46
CA GLN A 63 0.57 -2.18 -6.00
C GLN A 63 0.63 -3.42 -5.09
N ALA A 64 -0.35 -4.33 -5.18
CA ALA A 64 -0.23 -5.63 -4.56
C ALA A 64 0.98 -6.38 -5.13
N PRO A 65 1.85 -6.96 -4.28
CA PRO A 65 3.01 -7.72 -4.72
C PRO A 65 2.66 -8.78 -5.77
N LEU A 66 3.54 -8.92 -6.76
CA LEU A 66 3.54 -10.02 -7.72
C LEU A 66 4.45 -11.14 -7.19
N PRO A 67 4.32 -12.39 -7.67
CA PRO A 67 5.19 -13.48 -7.23
C PRO A 67 6.69 -13.16 -7.30
N ASN A 68 7.12 -12.45 -8.35
CA ASN A 68 8.50 -12.03 -8.58
C ASN A 68 8.88 -10.71 -7.87
N THR A 69 7.98 -10.08 -7.12
CA THR A 69 8.24 -8.83 -6.40
C THR A 69 7.89 -8.91 -4.90
N CYS A 70 7.60 -10.10 -4.36
CA CYS A 70 7.33 -10.27 -2.93
C CYS A 70 8.56 -9.94 -2.08
N ALA A 71 9.75 -10.39 -2.48
CA ALA A 71 10.99 -10.06 -1.77
C ALA A 71 11.26 -8.54 -1.80
N ASP A 72 11.07 -7.90 -2.96
CA ASP A 72 11.22 -6.45 -3.12
C ASP A 72 10.29 -5.65 -2.22
N PHE A 73 9.05 -6.12 -2.04
CA PHE A 73 8.11 -5.52 -1.08
C PHE A 73 8.65 -5.57 0.35
N TRP A 74 9.24 -6.69 0.77
CA TRP A 74 9.81 -6.80 2.12
C TRP A 74 11.12 -6.04 2.29
N TYR A 75 11.98 -5.97 1.26
CA TYR A 75 13.14 -5.07 1.26
C TYR A 75 12.70 -3.63 1.48
N MET A 76 11.64 -3.19 0.80
CA MET A 76 11.06 -1.87 1.00
C MET A 76 10.55 -1.67 2.43
N VAL A 77 9.77 -2.61 2.98
CA VAL A 77 9.22 -2.50 4.35
C VAL A 77 10.32 -2.37 5.40
N VAL A 78 11.36 -3.21 5.31
CA VAL A 78 12.48 -3.20 6.27
C VAL A 78 13.32 -1.93 6.11
N GLN A 79 13.66 -1.55 4.88
CA GLN A 79 14.44 -0.34 4.60
C GLN A 79 13.75 0.92 5.15
N GLU A 80 12.44 1.02 4.94
CA GLU A 80 11.65 2.17 5.37
C GLU A 80 11.20 2.07 6.83
N LYS A 81 11.62 1.00 7.52
CA LYS A 81 11.26 0.70 8.91
C LYS A 81 9.76 0.78 9.14
N SER A 82 8.96 0.38 8.15
CA SER A 82 7.51 0.57 8.19
C SER A 82 6.88 -0.31 9.26
N ASP A 83 6.28 0.31 10.27
CA ASP A 83 5.69 -0.42 11.40
C ASP A 83 4.29 -0.98 11.08
N ALA A 84 3.66 -0.48 10.02
CA ALA A 84 2.30 -0.84 9.65
C ALA A 84 2.12 -1.05 8.13
N ILE A 85 1.37 -2.09 7.79
CA ILE A 85 0.92 -2.40 6.43
C ILE A 85 -0.61 -2.46 6.43
N ILE A 86 -1.26 -1.74 5.52
CA ILE A 86 -2.72 -1.79 5.30
C ILE A 86 -2.97 -2.41 3.92
N MET A 87 -3.52 -3.63 3.94
CA MET A 87 -3.94 -4.39 2.76
C MET A 87 -5.45 -4.26 2.58
N LEU A 88 -5.86 -3.69 1.44
CA LEU A 88 -7.26 -3.34 1.16
C LEU A 88 -7.88 -4.19 0.05
N CYS A 89 -7.37 -5.39 -0.22
CA CYS A 89 -7.92 -6.28 -1.25
C CYS A 89 -7.72 -7.75 -0.87
N ASN A 90 -8.63 -8.61 -1.32
CA ASN A 90 -8.45 -10.06 -1.18
C ASN A 90 -7.46 -10.61 -2.22
N PHE A 91 -6.93 -11.81 -2.00
CA PHE A 91 -6.02 -12.47 -2.96
C PHE A 91 -6.70 -12.84 -4.28
N ILE A 92 -7.97 -13.27 -4.22
CA ILE A 92 -8.82 -13.57 -5.37
C ILE A 92 -10.10 -12.75 -5.22
N GLU A 93 -10.48 -12.02 -6.27
CA GLU A 93 -11.77 -11.33 -6.33
C GLU A 93 -12.40 -11.63 -7.70
N GLN A 94 -13.65 -12.11 -7.71
CA GLN A 94 -14.42 -12.44 -8.92
C GLN A 94 -13.67 -13.38 -9.90
N GLY A 95 -13.02 -14.42 -9.36
CA GLY A 95 -12.25 -15.39 -10.15
C GLY A 95 -10.91 -14.89 -10.71
N SER A 96 -10.55 -13.62 -10.47
CA SER A 96 -9.28 -13.04 -10.90
C SER A 96 -8.30 -12.91 -9.72
N LYS A 97 -7.03 -13.29 -9.93
CA LYS A 97 -5.97 -13.10 -8.93
C LYS A 97 -5.62 -11.60 -8.81
N LYS A 98 -5.84 -11.03 -7.62
CA LYS A 98 -5.62 -9.60 -7.31
C LYS A 98 -4.37 -9.33 -6.51
N SER A 99 -3.96 -10.28 -5.67
CA SER A 99 -2.71 -10.30 -4.91
C SER A 99 -2.15 -11.72 -4.91
N ALA A 100 -0.83 -11.87 -4.89
CA ALA A 100 -0.22 -13.16 -4.55
C ALA A 100 -0.43 -13.42 -3.04
N GLU A 101 -0.56 -14.67 -2.63
CA GLU A 101 -0.59 -15.07 -1.22
C GLU A 101 0.82 -14.89 -0.66
N TYR A 102 1.10 -13.74 -0.05
CA TYR A 102 2.41 -13.38 0.51
C TYR A 102 2.41 -13.39 2.05
N VAL A 103 1.28 -13.74 2.67
CA VAL A 103 1.10 -13.91 4.11
C VAL A 103 0.28 -15.18 4.37
N PRO A 104 0.42 -15.85 5.53
CA PRO A 104 -0.41 -17.00 5.91
C PRO A 104 -1.91 -16.66 5.88
N LEU A 105 -2.72 -17.58 5.35
CA LEU A 105 -4.17 -17.38 5.17
C LEU A 105 -5.03 -17.94 6.31
N SER A 106 -4.44 -18.71 7.22
CA SER A 106 -5.13 -19.29 8.37
C SER A 106 -4.21 -19.39 9.58
N PHE A 107 -4.79 -19.48 10.78
CA PHE A 107 -4.05 -19.67 12.03
C PHE A 107 -3.31 -21.00 12.12
N ASP A 108 -3.82 -22.02 11.42
CA ASP A 108 -3.33 -23.40 11.52
C ASP A 108 -2.26 -23.74 10.47
N THR A 109 -1.85 -22.77 9.65
CA THR A 109 -0.77 -22.97 8.67
C THR A 109 0.59 -22.70 9.30
N SER A 110 1.56 -23.58 9.00
CA SER A 110 2.97 -23.39 9.34
C SER A 110 3.49 -22.05 8.80
N PRO A 111 4.53 -21.45 9.42
CA PRO A 111 5.08 -20.18 8.96
C PRO A 111 5.35 -20.18 7.45
N MET A 112 4.82 -19.20 6.73
CA MET A 112 4.98 -19.11 5.28
C MET A 112 6.38 -18.57 4.96
N ALA A 113 7.10 -19.25 4.04
CA ALA A 113 8.49 -18.92 3.70
C ALA A 113 8.66 -18.45 2.26
N PHE A 114 9.43 -17.37 2.07
CA PHE A 114 9.86 -16.86 0.77
C PHE A 114 11.37 -16.60 0.79
N GLY A 115 12.17 -17.55 0.29
CA GLY A 115 13.62 -17.46 0.41
C GLY A 115 14.06 -17.50 1.88
N ASP A 116 14.68 -16.43 2.37
CA ASP A 116 15.13 -16.22 3.75
C ASP A 116 14.10 -15.55 4.69
N VAL A 117 12.87 -15.29 4.21
CA VAL A 117 11.80 -14.58 4.96
C VAL A 117 10.70 -15.54 5.44
N THR A 118 10.25 -15.41 6.70
CA THR A 118 9.23 -16.26 7.35
C THR A 118 8.14 -15.43 8.06
N ILE A 119 6.84 -15.82 7.98
CA ILE A 119 5.68 -14.99 8.41
C ILE A 119 4.62 -15.79 9.24
N GLN A 120 4.00 -15.22 10.29
CA GLN A 120 2.97 -15.85 11.17
C GLN A 120 1.82 -14.88 11.62
N PHE A 121 0.63 -15.41 12.01
CA PHE A 121 -0.63 -14.66 12.25
C PHE A 121 -1.16 -14.67 13.72
N PRO A 122 -1.65 -13.55 14.31
CA PRO A 122 -2.39 -13.54 15.59
C PRO A 122 -3.72 -12.72 15.63
N PHE A 123 -4.87 -13.36 15.94
CA PHE A 123 -6.21 -12.87 16.37
C PHE A 123 -7.26 -12.24 15.37
N ASN A 124 -8.56 -12.19 15.78
CA ASN A 124 -9.76 -11.86 14.96
C ASN A 124 -10.77 -10.84 15.61
N THR A 125 -11.56 -10.06 14.83
CA THR A 125 -12.60 -9.06 15.26
C THR A 125 -13.83 -8.93 14.29
N ARG A 126 -14.85 -8.07 14.58
CA ARG A 126 -16.17 -7.97 13.87
C ARG A 126 -16.24 -7.18 12.54
N VAL A 127 -15.26 -6.31 12.25
CA VAL A 127 -14.91 -5.99 10.85
C VAL A 127 -13.91 -7.08 10.49
N ASN A 128 -13.98 -7.73 9.33
CA ASN A 128 -12.98 -8.74 8.96
C ASN A 128 -11.69 -8.03 8.53
N VAL A 129 -11.08 -7.36 9.50
CA VAL A 129 -9.70 -6.94 9.47
C VAL A 129 -8.93 -8.03 10.19
N ASP A 130 -8.23 -8.86 9.44
CA ASP A 130 -7.25 -9.73 10.06
C ASP A 130 -6.04 -8.87 10.46
N ILE A 131 -5.51 -9.10 11.66
CA ILE A 131 -4.34 -8.38 12.16
C ILE A 131 -3.20 -9.38 12.32
N GLY A 132 -2.09 -9.16 11.62
CA GLY A 132 -0.87 -9.97 11.66
C GLY A 132 0.26 -9.23 12.38
N ARG A 133 0.91 -9.80 13.40
CA ARG A 133 2.20 -9.29 13.88
C ARG A 133 3.31 -10.09 13.22
N LEU A 134 4.14 -9.41 12.43
CA LEU A 134 5.13 -10.05 11.58
C LEU A 134 6.52 -9.70 12.08
N GLU A 135 7.40 -10.70 12.09
CA GLU A 135 8.85 -10.53 12.24
C GLU A 135 9.49 -10.80 10.88
N VAL A 136 10.26 -9.85 10.35
CA VAL A 136 10.92 -9.95 9.05
C VAL A 136 12.42 -9.98 9.28
N LYS A 137 13.07 -11.04 8.79
CA LYS A 137 14.52 -11.22 8.85
C LYS A 137 15.08 -11.16 7.45
N ILE A 138 16.04 -10.27 7.24
CA ILE A 138 16.79 -10.13 6.00
C ILE A 138 18.27 -10.28 6.36
N LYS A 139 19.01 -11.12 5.62
CA LYS A 139 20.42 -11.35 5.90
C LYS A 139 21.21 -10.03 5.88
N GLY A 140 21.86 -9.70 6.99
CA GLY A 140 22.67 -8.48 7.13
C GLY A 140 21.91 -7.28 7.70
N GLU A 141 20.59 -7.37 7.84
CA GLU A 141 19.75 -6.35 8.47
C GLU A 141 19.32 -6.77 9.88
N GLN A 142 18.92 -5.79 10.69
CA GLN A 142 18.28 -6.08 11.98
C GLN A 142 16.87 -6.65 11.75
N SER A 143 16.43 -7.53 12.65
CA SER A 143 15.07 -8.06 12.62
C SER A 143 14.07 -6.91 12.74
N HIS A 144 13.14 -6.82 11.79
CA HIS A 144 12.12 -5.77 11.76
C HIS A 144 10.76 -6.33 12.12
N HIS A 145 10.00 -5.60 12.95
CA HIS A 145 8.67 -6.00 13.36
C HIS A 145 7.64 -5.04 12.79
N CYS A 146 6.55 -5.55 12.22
CA CYS A 146 5.47 -4.71 11.71
C CYS A 146 4.10 -5.37 11.93
N THR A 147 3.06 -4.54 11.99
CA THR A 147 1.66 -4.99 12.05
C THR A 147 1.02 -4.90 10.68
N HIS A 148 0.48 -6.02 10.21
CA HIS A 148 -0.28 -6.13 8.97
C HIS A 148 -1.77 -6.08 9.27
N TYR A 149 -2.50 -5.17 8.63
CA TYR A 149 -3.94 -5.03 8.74
C TYR A 149 -4.55 -5.38 7.38
N HIS A 150 -5.28 -6.49 7.30
CA HIS A 150 -5.92 -6.96 6.08
C HIS A 150 -7.43 -6.78 6.14
N TRP A 151 -7.95 -5.76 5.47
CA TRP A 151 -9.39 -5.54 5.38
C TRP A 151 -9.98 -6.30 4.18
N LYS A 152 -10.73 -7.37 4.48
CA LYS A 152 -11.32 -8.30 3.50
C LYS A 152 -12.63 -7.82 2.87
N ASP A 153 -13.37 -6.97 3.56
CA ASP A 153 -14.75 -6.65 3.20
C ASP A 153 -14.89 -5.47 2.21
N TRP A 154 -13.78 -4.90 1.71
CA TRP A 154 -13.85 -3.80 0.72
C TRP A 154 -13.95 -4.35 -0.72
N PRO A 155 -15.09 -4.22 -1.42
CA PRO A 155 -15.25 -4.71 -2.79
C PRO A 155 -14.33 -3.98 -3.80
N ASP A 156 -13.85 -4.68 -4.84
CA ASP A 156 -12.97 -4.11 -5.87
C ASP A 156 -13.60 -2.96 -6.66
N ARG A 157 -14.90 -3.08 -6.93
CA ARG A 157 -15.71 -2.10 -7.66
C ARG A 157 -16.86 -1.64 -6.78
N GLY A 158 -16.61 -0.60 -6.00
CA GLY A 158 -17.60 0.00 -5.12
C GLY A 158 -16.97 0.62 -3.87
N VAL A 159 -17.83 1.07 -2.99
CA VAL A 159 -17.48 1.43 -1.62
C VAL A 159 -18.09 0.36 -0.71
N PRO A 160 -17.49 0.05 0.46
CA PRO A 160 -18.22 -0.67 1.48
C PRO A 160 -19.51 0.08 1.81
N GLU A 161 -20.55 -0.62 2.28
CA GLU A 161 -21.68 0.07 2.93
C GLU A 161 -21.13 1.02 3.99
N ALA A 162 -21.81 2.15 4.23
CA ALA A 162 -21.30 3.23 5.07
C ALA A 162 -20.75 2.70 6.39
N ASP A 163 -19.41 2.63 6.47
CA ASP A 163 -18.69 1.93 7.52
C ASP A 163 -17.57 2.84 8.04
N LEU A 164 -17.43 2.88 9.36
CA LEU A 164 -16.37 3.58 10.06
C LEU A 164 -15.03 2.85 9.96
N ALA A 165 -14.97 1.68 9.34
CA ALA A 165 -13.76 0.88 9.14
C ALA A 165 -12.54 1.66 8.58
N PRO A 166 -12.65 2.57 7.58
CA PRO A 166 -11.52 3.40 7.16
C PRO A 166 -10.95 4.25 8.29
N ILE A 167 -11.83 4.89 9.07
CA ILE A 167 -11.45 5.74 10.21
C ILE A 167 -10.85 4.87 11.31
N TYR A 168 -11.47 3.73 11.62
CA TYR A 168 -10.97 2.78 12.60
C TYR A 168 -9.55 2.31 12.27
N LEU A 169 -9.30 1.85 11.04
CA LEU A 169 -7.98 1.46 10.56
C LEU A 169 -6.95 2.58 10.73
N LEU A 170 -7.30 3.80 10.32
CA LEU A 170 -6.43 4.96 10.47
C LEU A 170 -6.12 5.27 11.94
N THR A 171 -7.09 5.13 12.85
CA THR A 171 -6.83 5.29 14.29
C THR A 171 -5.89 4.21 14.87
N LYS A 172 -5.83 3.01 14.27
CA LYS A 172 -4.89 1.96 14.70
C LYS A 172 -3.45 2.25 14.31
N VAL A 173 -3.24 2.97 13.22
CA VAL A 173 -1.90 3.32 12.72
C VAL A 173 -1.51 4.76 13.03
N GLN A 174 -2.36 5.54 13.72
CA GLN A 174 -2.14 6.98 13.92
C GLN A 174 -0.82 7.32 14.62
N SER A 175 -0.37 6.48 15.56
CA SER A 175 0.84 6.71 16.36
C SER A 175 2.14 6.30 15.65
N THR A 176 2.05 5.67 14.48
CA THR A 176 3.23 5.31 13.68
C THR A 176 3.99 6.57 13.27
N GLN A 177 5.32 6.57 13.37
CA GLN A 177 6.17 7.68 12.92
C GLN A 177 6.89 7.36 11.61
N THR A 178 6.94 6.09 11.26
CA THR A 178 7.49 5.55 10.01
C THR A 178 6.40 5.55 8.92
N PRO A 179 6.77 5.46 7.63
CA PRO A 179 5.79 5.42 6.56
C PRO A 179 4.85 4.22 6.70
N ILE A 180 3.55 4.45 6.56
CA ILE A 180 2.55 3.37 6.54
C ILE A 180 2.47 2.84 5.10
N VAL A 181 2.73 1.55 4.91
CA VAL A 181 2.58 0.92 3.59
C VAL A 181 1.09 0.64 3.37
N VAL A 182 0.52 1.17 2.28
CA VAL A 182 -0.88 0.95 1.94
C VAL A 182 -0.96 0.41 0.53
N HIS A 183 -1.68 -0.68 0.34
CA HIS A 183 -1.90 -1.25 -0.98
C HIS A 183 -3.31 -1.82 -1.14
N CYS A 184 -3.76 -1.86 -2.38
CA CYS A 184 -4.87 -2.68 -2.84
C CYS A 184 -4.33 -3.51 -4.02
N SER A 185 -5.11 -3.74 -5.08
CA SER A 185 -4.54 -4.41 -6.26
C SER A 185 -3.60 -3.48 -7.05
N ALA A 186 -4.10 -2.35 -7.56
CA ALA A 186 -3.29 -1.39 -8.32
C ALA A 186 -2.56 -0.34 -7.45
N GLY A 187 -2.94 -0.22 -6.18
CA GLY A 187 -2.36 0.79 -5.27
C GLY A 187 -2.80 2.22 -5.56
N ILE A 188 -3.98 2.41 -6.15
CA ILE A 188 -4.49 3.74 -6.53
C ILE A 188 -5.97 3.96 -6.18
N GLY A 189 -6.83 2.93 -6.25
CA GLY A 189 -8.27 3.04 -5.93
C GLY A 189 -8.53 3.15 -4.42
N ARG A 190 -8.77 2.00 -3.77
CA ARG A 190 -8.97 1.87 -2.31
C ARG A 190 -7.86 2.52 -1.49
N THR A 191 -6.60 2.32 -1.92
CA THR A 191 -5.41 2.98 -1.36
C THR A 191 -5.52 4.51 -1.39
N GLY A 192 -5.89 5.09 -2.54
CA GLY A 192 -6.05 6.53 -2.66
C GLY A 192 -7.15 7.08 -1.75
N SER A 193 -8.25 6.33 -1.59
CA SER A 193 -9.34 6.70 -0.68
C SER A 193 -8.88 6.77 0.78
N ILE A 194 -8.15 5.76 1.28
CA ILE A 194 -7.61 5.77 2.65
C ILE A 194 -6.69 6.98 2.87
N VAL A 195 -5.79 7.26 1.92
CA VAL A 195 -4.85 8.38 2.04
C VAL A 195 -5.58 9.73 1.99
N LEU A 196 -6.58 9.87 1.12
CA LEU A 196 -7.37 11.10 1.03
C LEU A 196 -8.20 11.34 2.30
N ILE A 197 -8.76 10.29 2.90
CA ILE A 197 -9.47 10.36 4.18
C ILE A 197 -8.50 10.84 5.27
N GLN A 198 -7.31 10.24 5.39
CA GLN A 198 -6.31 10.69 6.37
C GLN A 198 -5.93 12.16 6.15
N HIS A 199 -5.72 12.57 4.90
CA HIS A 199 -5.42 13.95 4.56
C HIS A 199 -6.52 14.91 5.04
N ALA A 200 -7.79 14.58 4.79
CA ALA A 200 -8.94 15.36 5.24
C ALA A 200 -9.04 15.41 6.77
N VAL A 201 -8.85 14.27 7.46
CA VAL A 201 -8.86 14.19 8.92
C VAL A 201 -7.77 15.08 9.54
N GLU A 202 -6.57 15.10 8.98
CA GLU A 202 -5.48 15.97 9.46
C GLU A 202 -5.80 17.46 9.27
N LEU A 203 -6.41 17.85 8.15
CA LEU A 203 -6.86 19.24 7.95
C LEU A 203 -7.94 19.65 8.96
N ILE A 204 -8.94 18.78 9.18
CA ILE A 204 -10.01 19.04 10.16
C ILE A 204 -9.44 19.18 11.56
N ASN A 205 -8.57 18.26 11.97
CA ASN A 205 -7.97 18.26 13.32
C ASN A 205 -7.03 19.45 13.54
N SER A 206 -6.40 19.96 12.49
CA SER A 206 -5.56 21.16 12.54
C SER A 206 -6.33 22.47 12.34
N GLN A 207 -7.67 22.42 12.25
CA GLN A 207 -8.53 23.56 11.95
C GLN A 207 -8.14 24.28 10.64
N ALA A 208 -7.46 23.59 9.73
CA ALA A 208 -7.09 24.09 8.43
C ALA A 208 -8.28 24.02 7.46
N PRO A 209 -8.39 24.95 6.50
CA PRO A 209 -9.49 24.96 5.56
C PRO A 209 -9.47 23.70 4.69
N LEU A 210 -10.59 22.97 4.68
CA LEU A 210 -10.80 21.85 3.78
C LEU A 210 -11.11 22.42 2.39
N THR A 211 -10.11 22.45 1.51
CA THR A 211 -10.33 22.82 0.10
C THR A 211 -11.31 21.84 -0.55
N GLU A 212 -11.89 22.23 -1.69
CA GLU A 212 -12.72 21.31 -2.48
C GLU A 212 -12.03 19.93 -2.64
N ILE A 213 -12.79 18.85 -2.45
CA ILE A 213 -12.30 17.47 -2.56
C ILE A 213 -11.56 17.25 -3.89
N ARG A 214 -11.99 17.93 -4.96
CA ARG A 214 -11.32 17.93 -6.26
C ARG A 214 -9.87 18.41 -6.18
N GLY A 215 -9.60 19.48 -5.43
CA GLY A 215 -8.24 20.01 -5.23
C GLY A 215 -7.35 19.00 -4.49
N LEU A 216 -7.86 18.42 -3.40
CA LEU A 216 -7.15 17.39 -2.64
C LEU A 216 -6.85 16.15 -3.51
N LEU A 217 -7.82 15.70 -4.30
CA LEU A 217 -7.65 14.60 -5.25
C LEU A 217 -6.58 14.90 -6.30
N LEU A 218 -6.58 16.10 -6.88
CA LEU A 218 -5.57 16.50 -7.86
C LEU A 218 -4.16 16.54 -7.25
N ASN A 219 -4.04 17.00 -6.01
CA ASN A 219 -2.76 16.98 -5.29
C ASN A 219 -2.29 15.55 -4.96
N LEU A 220 -3.21 14.66 -4.57
CA LEU A 220 -2.90 13.24 -4.39
C LEU A 220 -2.39 12.60 -5.70
N ARG A 221 -3.02 12.93 -6.83
CA ARG A 221 -2.63 12.41 -8.16
C ARG A 221 -1.26 12.87 -8.64
N LYS A 222 -0.76 14.02 -8.14
CA LYS A 222 0.62 14.46 -8.40
C LYS A 222 1.65 13.55 -7.73
N GLN A 223 1.28 12.89 -6.62
CA GLN A 223 2.17 12.03 -5.83
C GLN A 223 2.02 10.55 -6.19
N ARG A 224 0.78 10.10 -6.41
CA ARG A 224 0.44 8.76 -6.87
C ARG A 224 -0.53 8.87 -8.04
N ASN A 225 0.00 8.69 -9.25
CA ASN A 225 -0.71 8.89 -10.50
C ASN A 225 -2.04 8.11 -10.56
N ASN A 226 -3.09 8.73 -11.10
CA ASN A 226 -4.45 8.17 -11.24
C ASN A 226 -5.12 7.66 -9.93
N SER A 227 -4.67 8.13 -8.75
CA SER A 227 -5.34 7.86 -7.46
C SER A 227 -6.83 8.17 -7.50
N ILE A 228 -7.63 7.31 -6.84
CA ILE A 228 -9.10 7.24 -6.80
C ILE A 228 -9.68 7.11 -8.21
N GLN A 229 -10.02 5.86 -8.56
CA GLN A 229 -10.33 5.43 -9.93
C GLN A 229 -11.80 5.56 -10.34
N VAL A 230 -12.71 5.64 -9.37
CA VAL A 230 -14.15 5.79 -9.56
C VAL A 230 -14.53 7.12 -8.92
N ILE A 231 -15.11 8.02 -9.71
CA ILE A 231 -15.74 9.26 -9.27
C ILE A 231 -17.20 9.15 -9.67
#